data_AF-A0A533SF66-F1
#
_entry.id   AF-A0A533SF66-F1
#
_cell.length_a   1.000
_cell.length_b   1.000
_cell.length_c   1.000
_cell.angle_alpha   90.00
_cell.angle_beta   90.00
_cell.angle_gamma   90.00
#
_symmetry.space_group_name_H-M   'P 1'
#
loop_
_entity.id
_entity.type
_entity.pdbx_description
1 polymer ?
#
loop_
_entity_poly.entity_id
_entity_poly.type
_entity_poly.pdbx_seq_one_letter_code
_entity_poly.pdbx_strand_id
1 'polypeptide(L)' 'MKKVGRDRRKKMIVKQYEVGSFAVFCYLIGDEETTEGLFIDPADDADFLLSDAKSQGVNKIKYIVNTHAHVDHIMGNSA' A
#
# COMPACT_ATOMS: atom_id res chain seq x y z
N MET A 1 31.97 23.45 2.89
CA MET A 1 30.89 23.07 1.94
C MET A 1 29.56 23.03 2.67
N LYS A 2 28.58 23.85 2.25
CA LYS A 2 27.19 23.75 2.76
C LYS A 2 26.60 22.45 2.21
N LYS A 3 26.21 21.52 3.07
CA LYS A 3 25.37 20.38 2.66
C LYS A 3 24.09 20.98 2.09
N VAL A 4 23.89 20.84 0.78
CA VAL A 4 22.62 21.20 0.13
C VAL A 4 21.56 20.34 0.81
N GLY A 5 20.63 21.00 1.51
CA GLY A 5 19.57 20.34 2.27
C GLY A 5 18.79 19.43 1.33
N ARG A 6 18.72 18.14 1.68
CA ARG A 6 17.86 17.17 1.01
C ARG A 6 16.42 17.71 1.08
N ASP A 7 15.78 17.76 -0.07
CA ASP A 7 14.38 18.15 -0.28
C ASP A 7 13.46 17.73 0.87
N ARG A 8 12.72 18.68 1.44
CA ARG A 8 11.83 18.52 2.62
C ARG A 8 10.43 17.99 2.27
N ARG A 9 10.23 17.43 1.08
CA ARG A 9 8.97 16.72 0.79
C ARG A 9 8.85 15.54 1.75
N LYS A 10 7.78 15.54 2.56
CA LYS A 10 7.38 14.39 3.36
C LYS A 10 7.41 13.16 2.46
N LYS A 11 8.14 12.14 2.87
CA LYS A 11 8.37 10.97 2.03
C LYS A 11 7.13 10.07 2.11
N MET A 12 6.64 9.71 0.94
CA MET A 12 5.47 8.87 0.75
C MET A 12 5.93 7.57 0.10
N ILE A 13 5.46 6.45 0.62
CA ILE A 13 5.65 5.13 0.03
C ILE A 13 4.57 4.93 -1.02
N VAL A 14 4.96 4.52 -2.23
CA VAL A 14 4.07 4.07 -3.28
C VAL A 14 4.63 2.77 -3.84
N LYS A 15 3.88 1.68 -3.72
CA LYS A 15 4.29 0.36 -4.21
C LYS A 15 3.11 -0.34 -4.88
N GLN A 16 3.38 -0.97 -6.02
CA GLN A 16 2.41 -1.77 -6.76
C GLN A 16 2.71 -3.25 -6.55
N TYR A 17 1.65 -4.05 -6.49
CA TYR A 17 1.69 -5.50 -6.38
C TYR A 17 0.80 -6.09 -7.46
N GLU A 18 1.33 -7.04 -8.22
CA GLU A 18 0.48 -7.96 -8.98
C GLU A 18 0.02 -9.07 -8.03
N VAL A 19 -1.28 -9.26 -7.90
CA VAL A 19 -1.89 -10.18 -6.93
C VAL A 19 -2.99 -11.03 -7.57
N GLY A 20 -3.22 -12.19 -6.96
CA GLY A 20 -4.27 -13.12 -7.39
C GLY A 20 -4.04 -13.72 -8.79
N SER A 21 -4.97 -14.58 -9.20
CA SER A 21 -4.86 -15.31 -10.48
C SER A 21 -5.27 -14.50 -11.72
N PHE A 22 -5.83 -13.30 -11.52
CA PHE A 22 -6.32 -12.44 -12.60
C PHE A 22 -5.34 -11.31 -12.99
N ALA A 23 -4.12 -11.33 -12.44
CA ALA A 23 -3.10 -10.30 -12.67
C ALA A 23 -3.62 -8.88 -12.36
N VAL A 24 -4.32 -8.75 -11.22
CA VAL A 24 -4.86 -7.47 -10.75
C VAL A 24 -3.77 -6.72 -10.00
N PHE A 25 -3.79 -5.39 -10.08
CA PHE A 25 -2.84 -4.55 -9.36
C PHE A 25 -3.44 -3.97 -8.08
N CYS A 26 -2.82 -4.30 -6.95
CA CYS A 26 -3.01 -3.63 -5.67
C CYS A 26 -1.92 -2.56 -5.48
N TYR A 27 -2.22 -1.50 -4.72
CA TYR A 27 -1.26 -0.44 -4.40
C TYR A 27 -1.21 -0.16 -2.91
N LEU A 28 0.01 -0.09 -2.35
CA LEU A 28 0.26 0.46 -1.02
C LEU A 28 0.61 1.94 -1.15
N ILE A 29 -0.11 2.78 -0.42
CA ILE A 29 0.26 4.18 -0.19
C ILE A 29 0.52 4.35 1.31
N GLY A 30 1.73 4.79 1.67
CA GLY A 30 2.16 4.95 3.07
C GLY A 30 2.74 6.32 3.38
N ASP A 31 2.48 6.81 4.58
CA ASP A 31 3.13 7.99 5.16
C ASP A 31 4.29 7.54 6.06
N GLU A 32 5.53 7.89 5.68
CA GLU A 32 6.73 7.51 6.44
C GLU A 32 6.80 8.17 7.83
N GLU A 33 6.11 9.30 8.06
CA GLU A 33 6.13 9.97 9.37
C GLU A 33 5.24 9.27 10.39
N THR A 34 4.00 8.96 10.00
CA THR A 34 3.01 8.33 10.88
C THR A 34 3.09 6.81 10.88
N THR A 35 3.77 6.22 9.88
CA THR A 35 3.79 4.77 9.60
C THR A 35 2.39 4.21 9.32
N GLU A 36 1.43 5.07 8.96
CA GLU A 36 0.08 4.70 8.56
C GLU A 36 -0.03 4.67 7.03
N GLY A 37 -0.94 3.86 6.50
CA GLY A 37 -1.15 3.73 5.05
C GLY A 37 -2.53 3.22 4.67
N LEU A 38 -2.71 3.00 3.38
CA LEU A 38 -3.89 2.41 2.77
C LEU A 38 -3.51 1.43 1.66
N PHE A 39 -4.40 0.48 1.41
CA PHE A 39 -4.37 -0.33 0.18
C PHE A 39 -5.44 0.15 -0.79
N ILE A 40 -5.10 0.14 -2.08
CA ILE A 40 -6.03 0.33 -3.19
C ILE A 40 -6.22 -1.01 -3.88
N ASP A 41 -7.48 -1.40 -4.11
CA ASP A 41 -7.88 -2.66 -4.76
C ASP A 41 -7.13 -3.90 -4.20
N PRO A 42 -7.21 -4.18 -2.89
CA PRO A 42 -6.65 -5.41 -2.33
C PRO A 42 -7.48 -6.61 -2.80
N ALA A 43 -7.11 -7.14 -3.95
CA ALA A 43 -7.77 -8.26 -4.60
C ALA A 43 -7.60 -9.57 -3.82
N ASP A 44 -6.36 -9.99 -3.57
CA ASP A 44 -6.00 -11.28 -2.96
C ASP A 44 -4.66 -11.14 -2.19
N ASP A 45 -4.10 -12.25 -1.69
CA ASP A 45 -2.76 -12.33 -1.08
C ASP A 45 -2.59 -11.42 0.16
N ALA A 46 -3.66 -11.22 0.94
CA ALA A 46 -3.69 -10.23 2.02
C ALA A 46 -2.58 -10.40 3.08
N ASP A 47 -2.25 -11.64 3.46
CA ASP A 47 -1.16 -11.90 4.42
C ASP A 47 0.20 -11.43 3.89
N PHE A 48 0.46 -11.65 2.60
CA PHE A 48 1.67 -11.18 1.93
C PHE A 48 1.69 -9.65 1.87
N LEU A 49 0.58 -9.03 1.46
CA LEU A 49 0.45 -7.57 1.39
C LEU A 49 0.70 -6.91 2.75
N LEU A 50 0.09 -7.44 3.82
CA LEU A 50 0.27 -6.93 5.18
C LEU A 50 1.69 -7.11 5.69
N SER A 51 2.31 -8.26 5.41
CA SER A 51 3.71 -8.52 5.76
C SER A 51 4.66 -7.57 5.02
N ASP A 52 4.45 -7.39 3.71
CA ASP A 52 5.27 -6.49 2.91
C ASP A 52 5.09 -5.04 3.35
N ALA A 53 3.87 -4.57 3.62
CA ALA A 53 3.61 -3.22 4.13
C ALA A 53 4.41 -2.93 5.42
N LYS A 54 4.44 -3.88 6.36
CA LYS A 54 5.28 -3.77 7.57
C LYS A 54 6.77 -3.68 7.22
N SER A 55 7.24 -4.47 6.25
CA SER A 55 8.64 -4.40 5.78
C SER A 55 9.00 -3.05 5.12
N GLN A 56 8.00 -2.37 4.53
CA GLN A 56 8.14 -1.03 3.97
C GLN A 56 8.05 0.08 5.04
N GLY A 57 7.80 -0.25 6.32
CA GLY A 57 7.66 0.73 7.40
C GLY A 57 6.23 1.25 7.59
N VAL A 58 5.23 0.62 6.97
CA VAL A 58 3.80 0.89 7.19
C VAL A 58 3.26 -0.10 8.22
N ASN A 59 3.12 0.36 9.46
CA ASN A 59 2.71 -0.49 10.59
C ASN A 59 1.20 -0.60 10.75
N LYS A 60 0.43 0.30 10.13
CA LYS A 60 -1.02 0.34 10.26
C LYS A 60 -1.70 0.74 8.97
N ILE A 61 -2.52 -0.15 8.43
CA ILE A 61 -3.44 0.15 7.32
C ILE A 61 -4.72 0.74 7.91
N LYS A 62 -5.09 1.96 7.52
CA LYS A 62 -6.31 2.64 8.00
C LYS A 62 -7.48 2.48 7.05
N TYR A 63 -7.19 2.34 5.77
CA TYR A 63 -8.20 2.37 4.72
C TYR A 63 -7.91 1.28 3.70
N ILE A 64 -9.01 0.77 3.17
CA ILE A 64 -9.06 0.05 1.91
C ILE A 64 -9.90 0.91 0.98
N VAL A 65 -9.36 1.22 -0.19
CA VAL A 65 -10.04 2.01 -1.22
C VAL A 65 -10.19 1.14 -2.45
N ASN A 66 -11.42 0.90 -2.87
CA ASN A 66 -11.66 0.21 -4.13
C ASN A 66 -11.98 1.23 -5.22
N THR A 67 -11.35 1.07 -6.39
CA THR A 67 -11.60 1.91 -7.57
C THR A 67 -13.00 1.67 -8.12
N HIS A 68 -13.46 0.42 -8.04
CA HIS A 68 -14.78 -0.05 -8.46
C HIS A 68 -15.13 -1.36 -7.72
N ALA A 69 -16.26 -1.99 -8.05
CA ALA A 69 -16.77 -3.17 -7.35
C ALA A 69 -16.87 -4.41 -8.26
N HIS A 70 -15.75 -4.84 -8.84
CA HIS A 70 -15.65 -6.17 -9.42
C HIS A 70 -15.11 -7.17 -8.39
N VAL A 71 -15.57 -8.41 -8.48
CA VAL A 71 -15.28 -9.45 -7.48
C VAL A 71 -13.78 -9.70 -7.34
N ASP A 72 -13.05 -9.70 -8.44
CA ASP A 72 -11.61 -9.91 -8.55
C ASP A 72 -10.77 -8.80 -7.93
N HIS A 73 -11.36 -7.65 -7.58
CA HIS A 73 -10.67 -6.52 -6.92
C HIS A 73 -10.96 -6.39 -5.42
N ILE A 74 -12.04 -7.00 -4.92
CA ILE A 74 -12.55 -6.72 -3.56
C ILE A 74 -12.38 -7.88 -2.56
N MET A 75 -11.83 -9.02 -2.96
CA MET A 75 -11.82 -10.21 -2.11
C MET A 75 -10.95 -10.05 -0.86
N GLY A 76 -9.91 -9.20 -0.91
CA GLY A 76 -9.05 -8.88 0.24
C GLY A 76 -9.61 -7.84 1.20
N ASN A 77 -10.85 -7.34 1.01
CA ASN A 77 -11.43 -6.30 1.87
C ASN A 77 -11.63 -6.70 3.34
N SER A 78 -11.74 -7.99 3.65
CA SER A 78 -12.10 -8.49 4.99
C SER A 78 -10.91 -8.96 5.83
N ALA A 79 -9.68 -8.78 5.34
CA ALA A 79 -8.45 -9.20 6.01
C ALA A 79 -8.10 -8.33 7.23
#